data_AF-A0A8J6XI06-F1
#
_entry.id   AF-A0A8J6XI06-F1
#
_cell.length_a   1.000
_cell.length_b   1.000
_cell.length_c   1.000
_cell.angle_alpha   90.00
_cell.angle_beta   90.00
_cell.angle_gamma   90.00
#
_symmetry.space_group_name_H-M   'P 1'
#
loop_
_entity.id
_entity.type
_entity.pdbx_description
1 polymer ?
#
loop_
_entity_poly.entity_id
_entity_poly.type
_entity_poly.pdbx_seq_one_letter_code
_entity_poly.pdbx_strand_id
1 'polypeptide(L)'
;MCFQEDKLPISGNLNAEKIDELIHQYGFFGRIEVDNKRVKYILDHIVKMRCDLAHGNVSFRWAASGKVMNEIVAIKDDTIQYLENLLQNISEFINQKKYKGRS
;
A
#
# COMPACT_ATOMS: atom_id res chain seq x y z
N MET A 1 20.04 -15.25 -0.59
CA MET A 1 18.79 -15.30 0.21
C MET A 1 17.67 -15.59 -0.78
N CYS A 2 17.06 -16.78 -0.72
CA CYS A 2 15.97 -17.15 -1.64
C CYS A 2 14.68 -16.44 -1.22
N PHE A 3 13.98 -15.86 -2.19
CA PHE A 3 12.63 -15.35 -2.00
C PHE A 3 11.71 -16.52 -1.62
N GLN A 4 11.06 -16.44 -0.46
CA GLN A 4 10.07 -17.43 0.00
C GLN A 4 8.74 -16.70 0.11
N GLU A 5 7.76 -17.06 -0.71
CA GLU A 5 6.42 -16.44 -0.73
C GLU A 5 5.77 -16.48 0.66
N ASP A 6 5.96 -17.57 1.40
CA ASP A 6 5.44 -17.85 2.74
C ASP A 6 5.99 -16.91 3.83
N LYS A 7 7.01 -16.11 3.52
CA LYS A 7 7.65 -15.16 4.44
C LYS A 7 7.26 -13.70 4.21
N LEU A 8 6.37 -13.40 3.26
CA LEU A 8 5.85 -12.05 3.11
C LEU A 8 4.93 -11.74 4.31
N PRO A 9 5.31 -10.81 5.22
CA PRO A 9 4.51 -10.46 6.39
C PRO A 9 3.34 -9.55 6.00
N ILE A 10 2.69 -9.84 4.86
CA ILE A 10 1.50 -9.17 4.39
C ILE A 10 0.32 -9.81 5.13
N SER A 11 0.18 -9.48 6.42
CA SER A 11 -1.08 -9.70 7.13
C SER A 11 -2.10 -8.67 6.64
N GLY A 12 -3.40 -8.90 6.88
CA GLY A 12 -4.49 -8.12 6.27
C GLY A 12 -4.46 -6.60 6.44
N ASN A 13 -3.53 -6.04 7.21
CA ASN A 13 -3.31 -4.60 7.42
C ASN A 13 -1.99 -4.15 6.77
N LEU A 14 -1.98 -4.08 5.43
CA LEU A 14 -0.87 -3.48 4.69
C LEU A 14 -1.02 -1.94 4.73
N ASN A 15 -0.26 -1.28 5.59
CA ASN A 15 -0.18 0.19 5.67
C ASN A 15 1.06 0.71 4.92
N ALA A 16 1.19 2.04 4.81
CA ALA A 16 2.30 2.66 4.08
C ALA A 16 3.67 2.29 4.66
N GLU A 17 3.78 2.21 5.99
CA GLU A 17 5.01 1.82 6.69
C GLU A 17 5.43 0.39 6.33
N LYS A 18 4.49 -0.56 6.33
CA LYS A 18 4.76 -1.95 5.95
C LYS A 18 5.22 -2.06 4.51
N ILE A 19 4.65 -1.26 3.60
CA ILE A 19 5.07 -1.24 2.20
C ILE A 19 6.48 -0.68 2.09
N ASP A 20 6.79 0.39 2.81
CA ASP A 20 8.12 0.98 2.84
C ASP A 20 9.17 0.00 3.40
N GLU A 21 8.86 -0.72 4.47
CA GLU A 21 9.68 -1.80 5.01
C GLU A 21 9.98 -2.87 3.94
N LEU A 22 8.95 -3.30 3.19
CA LEU A 22 9.11 -4.30 2.14
C LEU A 22 9.98 -3.78 0.98
N ILE A 23 9.79 -2.52 0.56
CA ILE A 23 10.62 -1.87 -0.48
C ILE A 23 12.08 -1.90 -0.04
N HIS A 24 12.38 -1.49 1.19
CA HIS A 24 13.74 -1.46 1.72
C HIS A 24 14.34 -2.86 1.93
N GLN A 25 13.53 -3.82 2.38
CA GLN A 25 13.96 -5.19 2.63
C GLN A 25 14.37 -5.91 1.35
N TYR A 26 13.57 -5.78 0.28
CA TYR A 26 13.76 -6.53 -0.96
C TYR A 26 14.44 -5.71 -2.06
N GLY A 27 14.45 -4.38 -1.97
CA GLY A 27 15.17 -3.49 -2.86
C GLY A 27 14.48 -3.21 -4.20
N PHE A 28 13.16 -3.37 -4.29
CA PHE A 28 12.38 -3.04 -5.50
C PHE A 28 12.07 -1.54 -5.60
N PHE A 29 13.09 -0.69 -5.36
CA PHE A 29 12.97 0.75 -5.53
C PHE A 29 12.60 1.11 -6.97
N GLY A 30 11.78 2.13 -7.13
CA GLY A 30 11.42 2.64 -8.44
C GLY A 30 10.57 3.90 -8.34
N ARG A 31 10.01 4.30 -9.49
CA ARG A 31 9.26 5.54 -9.59
C ARG A 31 7.88 5.34 -8.97
N ILE A 32 7.49 6.29 -8.12
CA ILE A 32 6.13 6.46 -7.62
C ILE A 32 5.69 7.84 -8.06
N GLU A 33 4.57 7.93 -8.78
CA GLU A 33 4.11 9.20 -9.35
C GLU A 33 3.25 10.00 -8.37
N VAL A 34 2.68 9.33 -7.38
CA VAL A 34 1.90 9.95 -6.31
C VAL A 34 2.84 10.46 -5.22
N ASP A 35 2.56 11.65 -4.68
CA ASP A 35 3.34 12.23 -3.58
C ASP A 35 3.38 11.28 -2.35
N ASN A 36 4.59 11.01 -1.83
CA ASN A 36 4.78 10.05 -0.74
C ASN A 36 4.01 10.44 0.54
N LYS A 37 3.89 11.73 0.87
CA LYS A 37 3.14 12.15 2.06
C LYS A 37 1.64 11.93 1.85
N ARG A 38 1.15 12.19 0.64
CA ARG A 38 -0.24 11.93 0.24
C ARG A 38 -0.57 10.44 0.29
N VAL A 39 0.28 9.57 -0.27
CA VAL A 39 0.10 8.11 -0.20
C VAL A 39 0.04 7.62 1.24
N LYS A 40 0.97 8.06 2.08
CA LYS A 40 1.00 7.68 3.48
C LYS A 40 -0.32 8.02 4.19
N TYR A 41 -0.77 9.25 4.02
CA TYR A 41 -2.05 9.70 4.57
C TYR A 41 -3.22 8.85 4.08
N ILE A 42 -3.29 8.59 2.77
CA ILE A 42 -4.37 7.81 2.15
C ILE A 42 -4.43 6.39 2.72
N LEU A 43 -3.30 5.67 2.71
CA LEU A 43 -3.25 4.28 3.17
C LEU A 43 -3.55 4.17 4.66
N ASP A 44 -2.97 5.04 5.49
CA ASP A 44 -3.22 5.04 6.94
C ASP A 44 -4.70 5.36 7.23
N HIS A 45 -5.28 6.31 6.49
CA HIS A 45 -6.69 6.67 6.62
C HIS A 45 -7.63 5.51 6.24
N ILE A 46 -7.41 4.87 5.08
CA ILE A 46 -8.23 3.74 4.61
C ILE A 46 -8.13 2.56 5.57
N VAL A 47 -6.90 2.19 5.98
CA VAL A 47 -6.68 1.07 6.90
C VAL A 47 -7.38 1.33 8.23
N LYS A 48 -7.22 2.54 8.79
CA LYS A 48 -7.87 2.93 10.04
C LYS A 48 -9.39 2.88 9.92
N MET A 49 -9.97 3.50 8.89
CA MET A 49 -11.42 3.52 8.69
C MET A 49 -11.99 2.10 8.58
N ARG A 50 -11.34 1.21 7.83
CA ARG A 50 -11.77 -0.19 7.70
C ARG A 50 -11.69 -0.93 9.04
N CYS A 51 -10.60 -0.75 9.79
CA CYS A 51 -10.43 -1.38 11.11
C CYS A 51 -11.45 -0.86 12.11
N ASP A 52 -11.69 0.45 12.15
CA ASP A 52 -12.68 1.06 13.02
C ASP A 52 -14.09 0.58 12.68
N LEU A 53 -14.41 0.41 11.39
CA LEU A 53 -15.71 -0.12 10.96
C LEU A 53 -15.87 -1.60 11.34
N ALA A 54 -14.84 -2.42 11.12
CA ALA A 54 -14.86 -3.85 11.41
C ALA A 54 -14.97 -4.14 12.92
N HIS A 55 -14.31 -3.33 13.75
CA HIS A 55 -14.39 -3.44 15.21
C HIS A 55 -15.64 -2.77 15.81
N GLY A 56 -16.43 -2.05 15.00
CA GLY A 56 -17.61 -1.32 15.47
C GLY A 56 -17.31 0.00 16.18
N ASN A 57 -16.06 0.49 16.11
CA ASN A 57 -15.67 1.81 16.62
C ASN A 57 -16.37 2.95 15.86
N VAL A 58 -16.67 2.72 14.57
CA VAL A 58 -17.54 3.61 13.78
C VAL A 58 -18.76 2.84 13.26
N SER A 59 -19.91 3.52 13.25
CA SER A 59 -21.13 2.93 12.68
C SER A 59 -21.07 2.94 11.15
N PHE A 60 -21.73 1.95 10.53
CA PHE A 60 -21.90 1.91 9.08
C PHE A 60 -22.52 3.20 8.53
N ARG A 61 -23.49 3.80 9.25
CA ARG A 61 -24.12 5.06 8.88
C ARG A 61 -23.11 6.21 8.80
N TRP A 62 -22.15 6.26 9.71
CA TRP A 62 -21.10 7.28 9.71
C TRP A 62 -20.11 7.06 8.56
N ALA A 63 -19.67 5.81 8.36
CA ALA A 63 -18.75 5.45 7.28
C ALA A 63 -19.36 5.67 5.89
N ALA A 64 -20.68 5.49 5.74
CA ALA A 64 -21.43 5.75 4.51
C ALA A 64 -21.91 7.21 4.38
N SER A 65 -21.47 8.12 5.26
CA SER A 65 -21.86 9.53 5.16
C SER A 65 -21.31 10.16 3.88
N GLY A 66 -22.03 11.13 3.31
CA GLY A 66 -21.61 11.79 2.06
C GLY A 66 -20.20 12.41 2.14
N LYS A 67 -19.80 12.92 3.32
CA LYS A 67 -18.44 13.44 3.54
C LYS A 67 -17.38 12.35 3.36
N VAL A 68 -17.56 11.21 4.03
CA VAL A 68 -16.60 10.10 3.97
C VAL A 68 -16.59 9.46 2.57
N MET A 69 -17.77 9.34 1.94
CA MET A 69 -17.85 8.82 0.56
C MET A 69 -17.12 9.73 -0.44
N ASN A 70 -17.25 11.05 -0.32
CA ASN A 70 -16.52 11.99 -1.17
C ASN A 70 -15.00 11.91 -0.94
N GLU A 71 -14.58 11.72 0.31
CA GLU A 71 -13.17 11.51 0.66
C GLU A 71 -12.62 10.21 0.03
N ILE A 72 -13.36 9.10 0.15
CA ILE A 72 -13.01 7.82 -0.50
C ILE A 72 -12.89 8.00 -2.01
N VAL A 73 -13.84 8.67 -2.66
CA VAL A 73 -13.80 8.92 -4.11
C VAL A 73 -12.57 9.76 -4.48
N ALA A 74 -12.24 10.79 -3.70
CA ALA A 74 -11.11 11.67 -3.96
C ALA A 74 -9.74 10.98 -3.83
N ILE A 75 -9.63 9.93 -3.02
CA ILE A 75 -8.37 9.21 -2.78
C ILE A 75 -8.26 7.89 -3.57
N LYS A 76 -9.36 7.41 -4.16
CA LYS A 76 -9.43 6.12 -4.85
C LYS A 76 -8.42 6.03 -6.00
N ASP A 77 -8.40 7.04 -6.87
CA ASP A 77 -7.55 7.02 -8.06
C ASP A 77 -6.06 7.09 -7.69
N ASP A 78 -5.69 7.92 -6.70
CA ASP A 78 -4.33 7.97 -6.15
C ASP A 78 -3.90 6.63 -5.53
N THR A 79 -4.83 5.94 -4.86
CA THR A 79 -4.56 4.63 -4.25
C THR A 79 -4.27 3.60 -5.33
N ILE A 80 -5.07 3.58 -6.40
CA ILE A 80 -4.90 2.65 -7.52
C ILE A 80 -3.59 2.93 -8.24
N GLN A 81 -3.31 4.19 -8.58
CA GLN A 81 -2.08 4.58 -9.27
C GLN A 81 -0.83 4.20 -8.46
N TYR A 82 -0.86 4.43 -7.14
CA TYR A 82 0.24 4.02 -6.26
C TYR A 82 0.49 2.51 -6.30
N LEU A 83 -0.56 1.69 -6.21
CA LEU A 83 -0.45 0.23 -6.27
C LEU A 83 0.05 -0.24 -7.64
N GLU A 84 -0.39 0.38 -8.73
CA GLU A 84 0.10 0.09 -10.08
C GLU A 84 1.59 0.41 -10.23
N ASN A 85 2.04 1.59 -9.76
CA ASN A 85 3.46 1.94 -9.77
C ASN A 85 4.29 0.94 -8.94
N LEU A 86 3.78 0.54 -7.76
CA LEU A 86 4.44 -0.43 -6.89
C LEU A 86 4.61 -1.79 -7.59
N LEU A 87 3.54 -2.31 -8.20
CA LEU A 87 3.56 -3.57 -8.94
C LEU A 87 4.49 -3.51 -10.16
N GLN A 88 4.55 -2.37 -10.83
CA GLN A 88 5.48 -2.13 -11.93
C GLN A 88 6.94 -2.19 -11.44
N ASN A 89 7.25 -1.53 -10.32
CA ASN A 89 8.60 -1.55 -9.74
C ASN A 89 9.03 -2.96 -9.32
N ILE A 90 8.12 -3.74 -8.74
CA ILE A 90 8.35 -5.16 -8.41
C ILE A 90 8.62 -5.97 -9.70
N SER A 91 7.79 -5.78 -10.72
CA SER A 91 7.94 -6.48 -12.01
C SER A 91 9.27 -6.17 -12.69
N GLU A 92 9.68 -4.90 -12.71
CA GLU A 92 10.98 -4.48 -13.26
C GLU A 92 12.15 -5.07 -12.48
N PHE A 93 12.07 -5.08 -11.14
CA PHE A 93 13.09 -5.68 -10.28
C PHE A 93 13.30 -7.17 -10.59
N ILE A 94 12.20 -7.92 -10.74
CA ILE A 94 12.23 -9.35 -11.09
C ILE A 94 12.79 -9.56 -12.50
N ASN A 95 12.26 -8.84 -13.49
CA ASN A 95 12.61 -9.00 -14.91
C ASN A 95 14.09 -8.68 -15.19
N GLN A 96 14.63 -7.66 -14.51
CA GLN A 96 16.03 -7.27 -14.66
C GLN A 96 17.00 -8.16 -13.88
N LYS A 97 16.50 -9.23 -13.23
CA LYS A 97 17.28 -10.12 -12.35
C LYS A 97 18.06 -9.34 -11.27
N LYS A 98 17.56 -8.18 -10.84
CA LYS A 98 18.25 -7.30 -9.85
C LYS A 98 18.48 -7.99 -8.50
N TYR A 99 17.70 -9.04 -8.20
CA TYR A 99 17.93 -9.94 -7.07
C TYR A 99 19.24 -10.75 -7.14
N LYS A 100 19.90 -10.85 -8.31
CA LYS A 100 21.19 -11.56 -8.51
C LYS A 100 22.44 -10.68 -8.35
N GLY A 101 22.28 -9.35 -8.15
CA GLY A 101 23.38 -8.38 -8.12
C GLY A 101 24.15 -8.26 -6.79
N ARG A 102 23.92 -9.13 -5.80
CA ARG A 102 24.78 -9.26 -4.61
C ARG A 102 25.75 -10.41 -4.85
N SER A 103 26.91 -10.13 -5.44
CA SER A 103 28.12 -10.96 -5.40
C SER A 103 29.23 -10.18 -4.74
#